data_AF-A0A1F6YZU4-F1
#
_entry.id   AF-A0A1F6YZU4-F1
#
_cell.length_a   1.000
_cell.length_b   1.000
_cell.length_c   1.000
_cell.angle_alpha   90.00
_cell.angle_beta   90.00
_cell.angle_gamma   90.00
#
_symmetry.space_group_name_H-M   'P 1'
#
loop_
_entity.id
_entity.type
_entity.pdbx_description
1 polymer ?
#
loop_
_entity_poly.entity_id
_entity_poly.type
_entity_poly.pdbx_seq_one_letter_code
_entity_poly.pdbx_strand_id
1 'polypeptide(L)'
;MEIISDMLGVILQKGGKIKPTHLMYKANLSHKQMQGYLDELEKKKLVAKNDNEKESKEKISIQITPIGRQFLYKYSEMKEFEKTFGL
;
A
#
# COMPACT_ATOMS: atom_id res chain seq x y z
N MET A 1 -3.96 11.30 -1.78
CA MET A 1 -2.83 10.56 -2.39
C MET A 1 -1.75 10.21 -1.37
N GLU A 2 -1.51 11.04 -0.37
CA GLU A 2 -0.54 10.75 0.71
C GLU A 2 -0.79 9.43 1.41
N ILE A 3 -2.01 9.16 1.89
CA ILE A 3 -2.35 7.88 2.54
C ILE A 3 -2.04 6.65 1.65
N ILE A 4 -2.34 6.74 0.34
CA ILE A 4 -2.06 5.67 -0.62
C ILE A 4 -0.55 5.45 -0.76
N SER A 5 0.21 6.54 -0.88
CA SER A 5 1.68 6.52 -0.91
C SER A 5 2.26 5.93 0.37
N ASP A 6 1.75 6.35 1.54
CA ASP A 6 2.21 5.86 2.84
C ASP A 6 1.96 4.36 2.99
N MET A 7 0.76 3.89 2.61
CA MET A 7 0.43 2.46 2.63
C MET A 7 1.34 1.65 1.70
N LEU A 8 1.58 2.12 0.47
CA LEU A 8 2.51 1.47 -0.46
C LEU A 8 3.95 1.48 0.06
N GLY A 9 4.38 2.57 0.68
CA GLY A 9 5.68 2.70 1.32
C GLY A 9 5.88 1.71 2.46
N VAL A 10 4.87 1.54 3.31
CA VAL A 10 4.88 0.54 4.40
C VAL A 10 4.99 -0.88 3.85
N ILE A 11 4.23 -1.22 2.80
CA ILE A 11 4.30 -2.53 2.15
C ILE A 11 5.70 -2.76 1.57
N LEU A 12 6.27 -1.77 0.88
CA LEU A 12 7.60 -1.85 0.28
C LEU A 12 8.70 -2.04 1.34
N GLN A 13 8.66 -1.27 2.43
CA GLN A 13 9.61 -1.39 3.55
C GLN A 13 9.59 -2.78 4.22
N LYS A 14 8.47 -3.51 4.13
CA LYS A 14 8.33 -4.88 4.65
C LYS A 14 8.76 -5.96 3.64
N GLY A 15 9.51 -5.59 2.61
CA GLY A 15 9.94 -6.52 1.56
C GLY A 15 8.91 -6.70 0.44
N GLY A 16 7.98 -5.75 0.30
CA GLY A 16 6.95 -5.75 -0.74
C GLY A 16 5.73 -6.65 -0.44
N LYS A 17 5.65 -7.24 0.76
CA LYS A 17 4.54 -8.09 1.19
C LYS A 17 4.24 -7.87 2.67
N ILE A 18 2.96 -7.78 3.04
CA ILE A 18 2.55 -7.55 4.42
C ILE A 18 1.21 -8.23 4.74
N LYS A 19 0.99 -8.60 6.01
CA LYS A 19 -0.34 -9.00 6.50
C LYS A 19 -1.23 -7.75 6.66
N PRO A 20 -2.55 -7.80 6.36
CA PRO A 20 -3.46 -6.68 6.56
C PRO A 20 -3.41 -6.10 7.98
N THR A 21 -3.35 -6.97 9.00
CA THR A 21 -3.25 -6.56 10.41
C THR A 21 -1.99 -5.74 10.69
N HIS A 22 -0.84 -6.12 10.13
CA HIS A 22 0.41 -5.37 10.27
C HIS A 22 0.41 -4.05 9.50
N LEU A 23 -0.41 -3.92 8.45
CA LEU A 23 -0.59 -2.66 7.75
C LEU A 23 -1.41 -1.68 8.60
N MET A 24 -2.47 -2.16 9.28
CA MET A 24 -3.35 -1.34 10.14
C MET A 24 -2.58 -0.58 11.21
N TYR A 25 -1.65 -1.25 11.89
CA TYR A 25 -0.86 -0.63 12.97
C TYR A 25 0.04 0.53 12.53
N LYS A 26 0.32 0.68 11.24
CA LYS A 26 1.24 1.70 10.73
C LYS A 26 0.57 2.93 10.11
N ALA A 27 -0.71 2.86 9.74
CA ALA A 27 -1.33 3.88 8.90
C ALA A 27 -2.12 4.96 9.67
N ASN A 28 -2.28 4.85 11.00
CA ASN A 28 -3.19 5.71 11.79
C ASN A 28 -4.62 5.78 11.19
N LEU A 29 -5.07 4.67 10.60
CA LEU A 29 -6.39 4.55 9.97
C LEU A 29 -7.30 3.66 10.80
N SER A 30 -8.59 3.98 10.84
CA SER A 30 -9.60 3.01 11.31
C SER A 30 -9.67 1.81 10.36
N HIS A 31 -10.17 0.67 10.85
CA HIS A 31 -10.36 -0.54 10.04
C HIS A 31 -11.17 -0.28 8.76
N LYS A 32 -12.25 0.51 8.86
CA LYS A 32 -13.12 0.84 7.70
C LYS A 32 -12.38 1.69 6.67
N GLN A 33 -11.61 2.68 7.12
CA GLN A 33 -10.81 3.52 6.21
C GLN A 33 -9.73 2.69 5.52
N MET A 34 -9.00 1.86 6.27
CA MET A 34 -8.01 0.97 5.68
C MET A 34 -8.62 0.08 4.60
N GLN A 35 -9.76 -0.55 4.87
CA GLN A 35 -10.40 -1.42 3.90
C GLN A 35 -10.75 -0.65 2.62
N GLY A 36 -11.31 0.56 2.74
CA GLY A 36 -11.61 1.42 1.60
C GLY A 36 -10.37 1.75 0.76
N TYR A 37 -9.25 2.10 1.39
CA TYR A 37 -8.01 2.38 0.68
C TYR A 37 -7.37 1.13 0.06
N LEU A 38 -7.47 -0.02 0.73
CA LEU A 38 -7.00 -1.30 0.16
C LEU A 38 -7.80 -1.68 -1.09
N ASP A 39 -9.11 -1.52 -1.04
CA ASP A 39 -9.98 -1.79 -2.18
C ASP A 39 -9.67 -0.81 -3.33
N GLU A 40 -9.33 0.44 -3.04
CA GLU A 40 -8.88 1.40 -4.06
C GLU A 40 -7.52 1.02 -4.66
N LEU A 41 -6.55 0.65 -3.83
CA LEU A 41 -5.23 0.18 -4.25
C LEU A 41 -5.33 -1.05 -5.15
N GLU A 42 -6.21 -1.99 -4.81
CA GLU A 42 -6.48 -3.20 -5.56
C GLU A 42 -7.19 -2.91 -6.89
N LYS A 43 -8.23 -2.05 -6.88
CA LYS A 43 -8.91 -1.57 -8.10
C LYS A 43 -7.94 -0.91 -9.07
N LYS A 44 -6.95 -0.17 -8.55
CA LYS A 44 -5.89 0.49 -9.33
C LYS A 44 -4.73 -0.45 -9.69
N LYS A 45 -4.79 -1.73 -9.32
CA LYS A 45 -3.73 -2.74 -9.54
C LYS A 45 -2.38 -2.36 -8.92
N LEU A 46 -2.38 -1.53 -7.88
CA LEU A 46 -1.17 -1.11 -7.16
C LEU A 46 -0.73 -2.17 -6.14
N VAL A 47 -1.68 -2.94 -5.64
CA VAL A 47 -1.45 -4.11 -4.77
C VAL A 47 -2.26 -5.30 -5.26
N ALA A 48 -1.86 -6.50 -4.84
CA ALA A 48 -2.61 -7.73 -5.03
C ALA A 48 -2.79 -8.43 -3.67
N LYS A 49 -3.97 -9.02 -3.45
CA LYS A 49 -4.21 -9.92 -2.31
C LYS A 49 -3.86 -11.35 -2.75
N ASN A 50 -3.03 -12.01 -1.95
CA ASN A 50 -2.75 -13.43 -2.09
C ASN A 50 -3.48 -14.17 -0.97
N ASP A 51 -4.57 -14.84 -1.34
CA ASP A 51 -5.34 -15.70 -0.45
C ASP A 51 -4.89 -17.15 -0.71
N ASN A 52 -3.94 -17.63 0.08
CA ASN A 52 -3.62 -19.06 0.09
C ASN A 52 -4.67 -19.77 0.95
N GLU A 53 -5.80 -20.13 0.35
CA GLU A 53 -6.97 -20.73 1.01
C GLU A 53 -6.68 -22.07 1.74
N LYS A 54 -5.55 -22.72 1.46
CA LYS A 54 -5.27 -24.09 1.90
C LYS A 54 -4.81 -24.24 3.36
N GLU A 55 -4.43 -23.18 4.05
CA GLU A 55 -3.92 -23.29 5.42
C GLU A 55 -4.30 -22.08 6.27
N SER A 56 -5.40 -22.22 7.01
CA SER A 56 -5.85 -21.36 8.12
C SER A 56 -6.13 -19.89 7.77
N LYS A 57 -7.06 -19.27 8.52
CA LYS A 57 -7.54 -17.88 8.36
C LYS A 57 -6.45 -16.78 8.44
N GLU A 58 -5.17 -17.14 8.57
CA GLU A 58 -4.02 -16.26 8.79
C GLU A 58 -3.09 -16.05 7.58
N LYS A 59 -3.46 -16.51 6.38
CA LYS A 59 -2.60 -16.43 5.18
C LYS A 59 -2.93 -15.33 4.16
N ILE A 60 -3.87 -14.43 4.47
CA ILE A 60 -4.13 -13.26 3.62
C ILE A 60 -2.91 -12.34 3.67
N SER A 61 -2.33 -12.07 2.51
CA SER A 61 -1.18 -11.18 2.40
C SER A 61 -1.35 -10.22 1.24
N ILE A 62 -1.00 -8.96 1.47
CA ILE A 62 -1.04 -7.89 0.48
C ILE A 62 0.38 -7.76 -0.09
N GLN A 63 0.49 -7.74 -1.40
CA GLN A 63 1.76 -7.62 -2.10
C GLN A 63 1.73 -6.41 -3.05
N ILE A 64 2.78 -5.60 -3.03
CA ILE A 64 2.92 -4.49 -3.98
C ILE A 64 3.22 -5.04 -5.38
N THR A 65 2.51 -4.53 -6.38
CA THR A 65 2.71 -4.92 -7.79
C THR A 65 3.87 -4.13 -8.41
N PRO A 66 4.37 -4.52 -9.60
CA PRO A 66 5.28 -3.66 -10.36
C PRO A 66 4.70 -2.27 -10.64
N ILE A 67 3.41 -2.19 -10.96
CA ILE A 67 2.69 -0.93 -11.20
C ILE A 67 2.64 -0.08 -9.92
N GLY A 68 2.38 -0.71 -8.77
CA GLY A 68 2.40 -0.04 -7.47
C GLY A 68 3.76 0.56 -7.12
N ARG A 69 4.86 -0.17 -7.42
CA ARG A 69 6.23 0.34 -7.24
C ARG A 69 6.52 1.53 -8.15
N GLN A 70 6.14 1.45 -9.42
CA GLN A 70 6.33 2.55 -10.36
C GLN A 70 5.53 3.79 -9.95
N PHE A 71 4.29 3.61 -9.50
CA PHE A 71 3.46 4.69 -8.98
C PHE A 71 4.14 5.38 -7.79
N LEU A 72 4.62 4.61 -6.80
CA LEU A 72 5.27 5.15 -5.61
C LEU A 72 6.52 5.97 -5.97
N TYR A 73 7.33 5.47 -6.90
CA TYR A 73 8.51 6.18 -7.41
C TYR A 73 8.12 7.53 -8.04
N LYS A 74 7.19 7.54 -9.01
CA LYS A 74 6.74 8.77 -9.66
C LYS A 74 6.12 9.77 -8.68
N TYR A 75 5.35 9.27 -7.72
CA TYR A 75 4.75 10.11 -6.67
C TYR A 75 5.83 10.76 -5.80
N SER A 76 6.90 10.02 -5.46
CA SER A 76 8.02 10.59 -4.71
C SER A 76 8.80 11.64 -5.50
N GLU A 77 9.00 11.44 -6.80
CA GLU A 77 9.63 12.45 -7.68
C GLU A 77 8.78 13.73 -7.75
N MET A 78 7.46 13.59 -7.90
CA MET A 78 6.54 14.72 -7.90
C MET A 78 6.56 15.48 -6.57
N LYS A 79 6.56 14.77 -5.43
CA LYS A 79 6.62 15.43 -4.11
C LYS A 79 7.94 16.17 -3.89
N GLU A 80 9.06 15.61 -4.35
CA GLU A 80 10.35 16.29 -4.26
C GLU A 80 10.40 17.52 -5.18
N PHE A 81 9.78 17.43 -6.36
CA PHE A 81 9.58 18.58 -7.25
C PHE A 81 8.75 19.68 -6.56
N GLU A 82 7.55 19.37 -6.04
CA GLU A 82 6.71 20.34 -5.31
C GLU A 82 7.50 21.03 -4.20
N LYS A 83 8.25 20.27 -3.40
CA LYS A 83 9.10 20.78 -2.33
C LYS A 83 10.24 21.68 -2.83
N THR A 84 10.88 21.31 -3.95
CA THR A 84 11.99 22.08 -4.53
C THR A 84 11.53 23.43 -5.07
N PHE A 85 10.31 23.50 -5.61
CA PHE A 85 9.75 24.70 -6.22
C PHE A 85 8.77 25.47 -5.31
N GLY A 86 8.52 24.98 -4.09
CA GLY A 86 7.67 25.65 -3.10
C GLY A 86 6.19 25.73 -3.51
N LEU A 87 5.70 24.72 -4.23
CA LEU A 87 4.32 24.61 -4.71
C LEU A 87 3.39 23.93 -3.69
#